data_AF-A0A355B6C9-F1
#
_entry.id   AF-A0A355B6C9-F1
#
_cell.length_a   1.000
_cell.length_b   1.000
_cell.length_c   1.000
_cell.angle_alpha   90.00
_cell.angle_beta   90.00
_cell.angle_gamma   90.00
#
_symmetry.space_group_name_H-M   'P 1'
#
loop_
_entity.id
_entity.type
_entity.pdbx_description
1 polymer ?
#
loop_
_entity_poly.entity_id
_entity_poly.type
_entity_poly.pdbx_seq_one_letter_code
_entity_poly.pdbx_strand_id
1 'polypeptide(L)' 'MKKRRFIFGPGLHAAAVVFSLLIVAAMLLAPSGAVAGAVRVGDRAPQFEIQGFNSQKLQGEKNILLVFYRGLF' A
#
# COMPACT_ATOMS: atom_id res chain seq x y z
N MET A 1 -13.22 45.75 13.79
CA MET A 1 -12.99 44.29 13.73
C MET A 1 -11.61 43.96 14.29
N LYS A 2 -11.50 43.45 15.53
CA LYS A 2 -10.20 43.09 16.14
C LYS A 2 -9.69 41.77 15.53
N LYS A 3 -8.59 41.83 14.75
CA LYS A 3 -7.86 40.65 14.28
C LYS A 3 -7.25 39.95 15.50
N ARG A 4 -7.79 38.79 15.90
CA ARG A 4 -7.16 37.93 16.91
C ARG A 4 -5.89 37.37 16.29
N ARG A 5 -4.74 37.93 16.66
CA ARG A 5 -3.44 37.29 16.42
C ARG A 5 -3.38 36.05 17.31
N PHE A 6 -3.49 34.87 16.70
CA PHE A 6 -3.20 33.61 17.37
C PHE A 6 -1.70 33.60 17.69
N ILE A 7 -1.35 33.92 18.94
CA ILE A 7 0.01 33.76 19.44
C ILE A 7 0.09 32.29 19.85
N PHE A 8 0.68 31.49 18.98
CA PHE A 8 0.93 30.08 19.25
C PHE A 8 1.98 29.98 20.37
N GLY A 9 1.56 29.49 21.53
CA GLY A 9 2.44 29.26 22.66
C GLY A 9 3.43 28.12 22.39
N PRO A 10 4.51 28.00 23.18
CA PRO A 10 5.54 26.97 22.99
C PRO A 10 4.98 25.54 23.01
N GLY A 11 3.87 25.30 23.70
CA GLY A 11 3.18 24.00 23.70
C GLY A 11 2.57 23.61 22.35
N LEU A 12 2.16 24.57 21.52
CA LEU A 12 1.62 24.27 20.20
C LEU A 12 2.72 23.89 19.20
N HIS A 13 3.90 24.50 19.35
CA HIS A 13 5.09 24.09 18.59
C HIS A 13 5.52 22.67 18.96
N ALA A 14 5.53 22.32 20.24
CA ALA A 14 5.82 20.96 20.68
C ALA A 14 4.83 19.94 20.12
N ALA A 15 3.52 20.24 20.15
CA ALA A 15 2.49 19.38 19.59
C ALA A 15 2.63 19.19 18.07
N ALA A 16 2.95 20.25 17.33
CA ALA A 16 3.18 20.18 15.89
C ALA A 16 4.40 19.32 15.53
N VAL A 17 5.47 19.38 16.33
CA VAL A 17 6.68 18.56 16.16
C VAL A 17 6.35 17.08 16.39
N VAL A 18 5.66 16.76 17.49
CA VAL A 18 5.26 15.37 17.80
C VAL A 18 4.34 14.81 16.71
N PHE A 19 3.35 15.60 16.27
CA PHE A 19 2.43 15.20 15.22
C PHE A 19 3.17 14.94 13.88
N SER A 20 4.10 15.81 13.52
CA SER A 20 4.94 15.63 12.33
C SER A 20 5.80 14.36 12.43
N LEU A 21 6.36 14.08 13.60
CA LEU A 21 7.13 12.86 13.84
C LEU A 21 6.27 11.59 13.66
N LEU A 22 5.03 11.61 14.16
CA LEU A 22 4.09 10.50 14.02
C LEU A 22 3.74 10.24 12.55
N ILE A 23 3.56 11.28 11.74
CA ILE A 23 3.31 11.14 10.30
C ILE A 23 4.50 10.48 9.61
N VAL A 24 5.72 10.94 9.89
CA VAL A 24 6.94 10.37 9.30
C VAL A 24 7.12 8.91 9.72
N ALA A 25 6.89 8.59 11.00
CA ALA A 25 6.94 7.22 11.49
C ALA A 25 5.90 6.32 10.80
N ALA A 26 4.67 6.83 10.61
CA ALA A 26 3.62 6.11 9.89
C ALA A 26 3.98 5.88 8.41
N MET A 27 4.60 6.85 7.74
CA MET A 27 5.07 6.69 6.36
C MET A 27 6.21 5.67 6.24
N LEU A 28 7.11 5.60 7.22
CA LEU A 28 8.21 4.61 7.26
C LEU A 28 7.72 3.19 7.53
N LEU A 29 6.65 3.05 8.31
CA LEU A 29 6.03 1.76 8.64
C LEU A 29 4.97 1.34 7.62
N ALA A 30 4.50 2.26 6.78
CA ALA A 30 3.56 1.94 5.72
C ALA A 30 4.20 0.91 4.77
N PRO A 31 3.53 -0.21 4.48
CA PRO A 31 4.03 -1.15 3.48
C PRO A 31 4.28 -0.38 2.19
N SER A 32 5.50 -0.44 1.66
CA SER A 32 5.79 0.09 0.34
C SER A 32 4.78 -0.52 -0.62
N GLY A 33 3.88 0.30 -1.18
CA GLY A 33 2.83 -0.18 -2.07
C GLY A 33 3.48 -1.10 -3.10
N ALA A 34 3.08 -2.38 -3.09
CA ALA A 34 3.68 -3.38 -3.96
C ALA A 34 3.58 -2.84 -5.39
N VAL A 35 4.73 -2.58 -6.01
CA VAL A 35 4.78 -2.20 -7.42
C VAL A 35 4.47 -3.45 -8.21
N ALA A 36 3.19 -3.76 -8.34
CA ALA A 36 2.72 -4.79 -9.23
C ALA A 36 2.99 -4.29 -10.66
N GLY A 37 4.02 -4.86 -11.30
CA GLY A 37 4.20 -4.67 -12.73
C GLY A 37 2.93 -5.11 -13.45
N ALA A 38 2.35 -4.23 -14.25
CA ALA A 38 1.18 -4.57 -15.04
C ALA A 38 1.56 -5.68 -16.03
N VAL A 39 0.92 -6.84 -15.92
CA VAL A 39 1.08 -7.95 -16.87
C VAL A 39 0.52 -7.51 -18.22
N ARG A 40 1.31 -7.61 -19.30
CA ARG A 40 0.84 -7.26 -20.64
C ARG A 40 0.29 -8.49 -21.36
N VAL A 41 -0.62 -8.25 -22.31
CA VAL A 41 -1.12 -9.31 -23.19
C VAL A 41 0.02 -9.83 -24.04
N GLY A 42 0.20 -11.16 -24.06
CA GLY A 42 1.28 -11.83 -24.77
C GLY A 42 2.51 -12.15 -23.91
N ASP A 43 2.64 -11.54 -22.73
CA ASP A 43 3.65 -11.96 -21.76
C ASP A 43 3.32 -13.34 -21.20
N ARG A 44 4.36 -14.08 -20.79
CA ARG A 44 4.14 -15.33 -20.04
C ARG A 44 3.46 -15.02 -18.71
N ALA A 45 2.47 -15.84 -18.36
CA ALA A 45 1.78 -15.72 -17.08
C ALA A 45 2.78 -15.80 -15.90
N PRO A 46 2.62 -14.95 -14.87
CA PRO A 46 3.51 -14.97 -13.71
C PRO A 46 3.38 -16.29 -12.94
N GLN A 47 4.49 -16.71 -12.34
CA GLN A 47 4.48 -17.83 -11.41
C GLN A 47 3.91 -17.38 -10.07
N PHE A 48 3.04 -18.19 -9.48
CA PHE A 48 2.44 -17.90 -8.19
C PHE A 48 2.16 -19.19 -7.41
N GLU A 49 2.17 -19.06 -6.10
CA GLU A 49 1.73 -20.09 -5.18
C GLU A 49 0.67 -19.51 -4.24
N ILE A 50 -0.52 -20.11 -4.20
CA ILE A 50 -1.64 -19.65 -3.38
C ILE A 50 -2.22 -20.88 -2.67
N GLN A 51 -2.21 -20.89 -1.33
CA GLN A 51 -2.78 -21.99 -0.52
C GLN A 51 -2.29 -23.39 -0.95
N GLY A 52 -1.00 -23.52 -1.30
CA GLY A 52 -0.40 -24.79 -1.75
C GLY A 52 -0.67 -25.15 -3.22
N PHE A 53 -1.42 -24.32 -3.95
CA PHE A 53 -1.53 -24.43 -5.39
C PHE A 53 -0.34 -23.74 -6.07
N ASN A 54 0.44 -24.48 -6.86
CA ASN A 54 1.60 -23.96 -7.61
C ASN A 54 1.29 -23.89 -9.11
N SER A 55 1.40 -22.71 -9.71
CA SER A 55 1.06 -22.47 -11.11
C SER A 55 2.05 -23.07 -12.12
N GLN A 56 3.25 -23.49 -11.71
CA GLN A 56 4.22 -24.15 -12.59
C GLN A 56 3.67 -25.46 -13.18
N LYS A 57 2.83 -26.17 -12.43
CA LYS A 57 2.23 -27.45 -12.85
C LYS A 57 1.25 -27.32 -14.01
N LEU A 58 0.86 -26.11 -14.38
CA LEU A 58 -0.12 -25.83 -15.45
C LEU A 58 0.47 -25.06 -16.63
N GLN A 59 1.78 -24.78 -16.60
CA GLN A 59 2.44 -24.05 -17.68
C GLN A 59 2.36 -24.84 -18.99
N GLY A 60 1.72 -24.24 -20.01
CA GLY A 60 1.65 -24.80 -21.36
C GLY A 60 0.53 -25.82 -21.58
N GLU A 61 -0.17 -26.26 -20.54
CA GLU A 61 -1.25 -27.24 -20.67
C GLU A 61 -2.64 -26.60 -20.72
N LYS A 62 -2.87 -25.52 -19.96
CA LYS A 62 -4.20 -24.90 -19.80
C LYS A 62 -4.12 -23.39 -19.58
N ASN A 63 -5.17 -22.68 -19.99
CA ASN A 63 -5.35 -21.27 -19.64
C ASN A 63 -5.80 -21.16 -18.18
N ILE A 64 -5.23 -20.22 -17.44
CA ILE A 64 -5.55 -19.97 -16.02
C ILE A 64 -6.32 -18.66 -15.90
N LEU A 65 -7.48 -18.68 -15.26
CA LEU A 65 -8.25 -17.50 -14.89
C LEU A 65 -8.08 -17.25 -13.39
N LEU A 66 -7.42 -16.15 -13.01
CA LEU A 66 -7.34 -15.71 -11.61
C LEU A 66 -8.44 -14.68 -11.33
N VAL A 67 -9.24 -14.95 -10.31
CA VAL A 67 -10.30 -14.04 -9.84
C VAL A 67 -9.95 -13.62 -8.41
N PHE A 68 -9.69 -12.32 -8.23
CA PHE A 68 -9.44 -11.74 -6.91
C PHE A 68 -10.73 -11.13 -6.36
N TYR A 69 -11.22 -11.66 -5.25
CA TYR A 69 -12.31 -11.03 -4.50
C TYR A 69 -11.72 -10.27 -3.31
N ARG A 70 -11.74 -8.94 -3.37
CA ARG A 70 -11.41 -8.10 -2.23
C ARG A 70 -12.70 -7.78 -1.48
N GLY A 71 -13.11 -8.67 -0.59
CA GLY A 71 -14.22 -8.41 0.34
C GLY A 71 -13.79 -7.37 1.39
N LEU A 72 -14.61 -6.33 1.57
CA LEU A 72 -14.65 -5.56 2.81
C LEU A 72 -15.36 -6.46 3.84
N PHE A 73 -14.60 -7.07 4.74
CA PHE A 73 -15.15 -7.72 5.94
C PHE A 73 -14.75 -6.89 7.15
#